data_AF-A0A2S4XVR2-F1
#
_entry.id   AF-A0A2S4XVR2-F1
#
_cell.length_a   1.000
_cell.length_b   1.000
_cell.length_c   1.000
_cell.angle_alpha   90.00
_cell.angle_beta   90.00
_cell.angle_gamma   90.00
#
_symmetry.space_group_name_H-M   'P 1'
#
loop_
_entity.id
_entity.type
_entity.pdbx_description
1 polymer ?
#
loop_
_entity_poly.entity_id
_entity_poly.type
_entity_poly.pdbx_seq_one_letter_code
_entity_poly.pdbx_strand_id
1 'polypeptide(L)'
;AAVPMLVDRLMPGPLAGLVFGAITVGALVPASVMSIAAATSFVRNVYVEYVHPTATPKRQVRIARAVSLTAKVGAVAFVFGLRDQDAVNLQLLGGVWILQIFPAVAVGLFTGRLHPRALLAGWGVGMVTGTLLVVREGFSSIVPLATGRPPLEIYAGLAALLLNLIVAVAGTAALERLGVPRGADMTDLPSRLTVRRRPETGANNP
;
A
#
# COMPACT_ATOMS: atom_id res chain seq x y z
N ALA A 1 -16.62 -11.77 17.94
CA ALA A 1 -17.24 -11.56 19.28
C ALA A 1 -16.56 -12.30 20.47
N ALA A 2 -15.50 -13.09 20.29
CA ALA A 2 -14.95 -13.90 21.39
C ALA A 2 -14.32 -13.08 22.54
N VAL A 3 -13.60 -12.00 22.23
CA VAL A 3 -12.88 -11.19 23.24
C VAL A 3 -13.84 -10.41 24.17
N PRO A 4 -14.85 -9.66 23.66
CA PRO A 4 -15.80 -8.96 24.54
C PRO A 4 -16.59 -9.91 25.44
N MET A 5 -16.98 -11.08 24.92
CA MET A 5 -17.75 -12.08 25.67
C MET A 5 -16.93 -12.72 26.79
N LEU A 6 -15.62 -12.84 26.60
CA LEU A 6 -14.69 -13.34 27.61
C LEU A 6 -14.52 -12.34 28.76
N VAL A 7 -14.43 -11.04 28.46
CA VAL A 7 -14.31 -9.97 29.47
C VAL A 7 -15.56 -9.92 30.35
N ASP A 8 -16.74 -10.02 29.74
CA ASP A 8 -18.03 -10.03 30.45
C ASP A 8 -18.17 -11.24 31.40
N ARG A 9 -17.65 -12.40 31.01
CA ARG A 9 -17.73 -13.65 31.78
C ARG A 9 -16.72 -13.74 32.93
N LEU A 10 -15.57 -13.06 32.83
CA LEU A 10 -14.44 -13.24 33.76
C LEU A 10 -14.20 -12.06 34.71
N MET A 11 -14.77 -10.88 34.44
CA MET A 11 -14.46 -9.67 35.21
C MET A 11 -15.63 -9.15 36.07
N PRO A 12 -15.35 -8.59 37.27
CA PRO A 12 -16.32 -7.81 38.02
C PRO A 12 -16.80 -6.58 37.23
N GLY A 13 -18.08 -6.20 37.35
CA GLY A 13 -18.72 -5.14 36.55
C GLY A 13 -17.93 -3.83 36.38
N PRO A 14 -17.35 -3.23 37.44
CA PRO A 14 -16.57 -2.00 37.30
C PRO A 14 -15.31 -2.16 36.44
N LEU A 15 -14.65 -3.32 36.51
CA LEU A 15 -13.46 -3.63 35.73
C LEU A 15 -13.81 -3.96 34.27
N ALA A 16 -14.93 -4.66 34.03
CA ALA A 16 -15.43 -4.89 32.67
C ALA A 16 -15.74 -3.56 31.96
N GLY A 17 -16.37 -2.60 32.66
CA GLY A 17 -16.62 -1.25 32.14
C GLY A 17 -15.34 -0.50 31.75
N LEU A 18 -14.29 -0.59 32.58
CA LEU A 18 -12.97 -0.03 32.26
C LEU A 18 -12.38 -0.63 30.99
N VAL A 19 -12.44 -1.96 30.84
CA VAL A 19 -11.90 -2.68 29.68
C VAL A 19 -12.67 -2.33 28.40
N PHE A 20 -14.00 -2.26 28.44
CA PHE A 20 -14.80 -1.84 27.29
C PHE A 20 -14.51 -0.39 26.87
N GLY A 21 -14.29 0.50 27.84
CA GLY A 21 -13.84 1.87 27.59
C GLY A 21 -12.49 1.90 26.87
N ALA A 22 -11.52 1.12 27.35
CA ALA A 22 -10.20 1.02 26.73
C ALA A 22 -10.26 0.46 25.31
N ILE A 23 -11.05 -0.59 25.06
CA ILE A 23 -11.27 -1.15 23.72
C ILE A 23 -11.88 -0.10 22.78
N THR A 24 -12.86 0.67 23.26
CA THR A 24 -13.54 1.72 22.47
C THR A 24 -12.56 2.83 22.07
N VAL A 25 -11.76 3.33 23.03
CA VAL A 25 -10.73 4.34 22.74
C VAL A 25 -9.66 3.78 21.80
N GLY A 26 -9.24 2.53 22.03
CA GLY A 26 -8.27 1.83 21.19
C GLY A 26 -8.73 1.65 19.74
N ALA A 27 -10.04 1.48 19.51
CA ALA A 27 -10.62 1.42 18.17
C ALA A 27 -10.80 2.80 17.52
N LEU A 28 -11.16 3.83 18.31
CA LEU A 28 -11.49 5.17 17.79
C LEU A 28 -10.26 5.92 17.25
N VAL A 29 -9.12 5.82 17.95
CA VAL A 29 -7.91 6.59 17.59
C VAL A 29 -7.37 6.18 16.21
N PRO A 30 -7.07 4.89 15.93
CA PRO A 30 -6.58 4.48 14.61
C PRO A 30 -7.56 4.78 13.48
N ALA A 31 -8.86 4.56 13.70
CA ALA A 31 -9.89 4.83 12.70
C ALA A 31 -9.90 6.31 12.26
N SER A 32 -9.74 7.23 13.21
CA SER A 32 -9.71 8.67 12.92
C SER A 32 -8.48 9.08 12.11
N VAL A 33 -7.29 8.59 12.49
CA VAL A 33 -6.03 8.92 11.82
C VAL A 33 -5.97 8.32 10.42
N MET A 34 -6.43 7.07 10.25
CA MET A 34 -6.51 6.42 8.94
C MET A 34 -7.43 7.17 7.98
N SER A 35 -8.59 7.65 8.45
CA SER A 35 -9.51 8.46 7.64
C SER A 35 -8.87 9.77 7.16
N ILE A 36 -8.11 10.45 8.02
CA ILE A 36 -7.40 11.68 7.67
C ILE A 36 -6.25 11.39 6.71
N ALA A 37 -5.50 10.30 6.93
CA ALA A 37 -4.41 9.88 6.07
C ALA A 37 -4.91 9.55 4.66
N ALA A 38 -6.02 8.81 4.54
CA ALA A 38 -6.65 8.51 3.25
C ALA A 38 -7.09 9.79 2.52
N ALA A 39 -7.74 10.72 3.23
CA ALA A 39 -8.19 11.97 2.65
C ALA A 39 -7.05 12.88 2.17
N THR A 40 -5.99 13.01 2.98
CA THR A 40 -4.82 13.82 2.62
C THR A 40 -4.01 13.19 1.50
N SER A 41 -3.84 11.86 1.49
CA SER A 41 -3.20 11.13 0.41
C SER A 41 -3.97 11.32 -0.90
N PHE A 42 -5.30 11.18 -0.88
CA PHE A 42 -6.13 11.43 -2.07
C PHE A 42 -6.00 12.87 -2.57
N VAL A 43 -6.11 13.86 -1.68
CA VAL A 43 -6.03 15.26 -2.11
C VAL A 43 -4.67 15.60 -2.72
N ARG A 44 -3.58 15.16 -2.09
CA ARG A 44 -2.23 15.50 -2.54
C ARG A 44 -1.80 14.71 -3.78
N ASN A 45 -2.09 13.41 -3.82
CA ASN A 45 -1.57 12.52 -4.86
C ASN A 45 -2.53 12.33 -6.04
N VAL A 46 -3.82 12.60 -5.85
CA VAL A 46 -4.83 12.43 -6.92
C VAL A 46 -5.41 13.78 -7.32
N TYR A 47 -6.00 14.51 -6.38
CA TYR A 47 -6.72 15.74 -6.70
C TYR A 47 -5.80 16.86 -7.20
N VAL A 48 -4.71 17.15 -6.48
CA VAL A 48 -3.78 18.21 -6.91
C VAL A 48 -3.05 17.77 -8.17
N GLU A 49 -2.50 16.55 -8.22
CA GLU A 49 -1.69 16.09 -9.34
C GLU A 49 -2.47 16.01 -10.67
N TYR A 50 -3.68 15.42 -10.66
CA TYR A 50 -4.41 15.12 -11.90
C TYR A 50 -5.63 16.01 -12.17
N VAL A 51 -6.25 16.61 -11.14
CA VAL A 51 -7.52 17.33 -11.30
C VAL A 51 -7.32 18.84 -11.27
N HIS A 52 -6.55 19.35 -10.31
CA HIS A 52 -6.39 20.80 -10.13
C HIS A 52 -5.01 21.17 -9.53
N PRO A 53 -3.95 21.22 -10.35
CA PRO A 53 -2.57 21.44 -9.90
C PRO A 53 -2.34 22.76 -9.15
N THR A 54 -3.15 23.78 -9.42
CA THR A 54 -3.06 25.11 -8.80
C THR A 54 -4.00 25.30 -7.61
N ALA A 55 -4.50 24.21 -7.00
CA ALA A 55 -5.46 24.29 -5.89
C ALA A 55 -4.86 24.98 -4.65
N THR A 56 -5.54 26.03 -4.18
CA THR A 56 -5.16 26.76 -2.97
C THR A 56 -5.26 25.88 -1.71
N PRO A 57 -4.47 26.15 -0.65
CA PRO A 57 -4.51 25.36 0.59
C PRO A 57 -5.92 25.28 1.22
N LYS A 58 -6.68 26.38 1.16
CA LYS A 58 -8.07 26.43 1.64
C LYS A 58 -8.97 25.44 0.90
N ARG A 59 -8.77 25.28 -0.42
CA ARG A 59 -9.55 24.34 -1.24
C ARG A 59 -9.15 22.90 -0.98
N GLN A 60 -7.86 22.62 -0.83
CA GLN A 60 -7.35 21.28 -0.48
C GLN A 60 -7.96 20.79 0.85
N VAL A 61 -7.99 21.64 1.88
CA VAL A 61 -8.61 21.29 3.18
C VAL A 61 -10.10 21.01 3.03
N ARG A 62 -10.83 21.81 2.24
CA ARG A 62 -12.26 21.59 2.01
C ARG A 62 -12.52 20.24 1.37
N ILE A 63 -11.72 19.86 0.38
CA ILE A 63 -11.86 18.59 -0.33
C ILE A 63 -11.43 17.43 0.56
N ALA A 64 -10.34 17.58 1.33
CA ALA A 64 -9.92 16.55 2.28
C ALA A 64 -11.01 16.26 3.32
N ARG A 65 -11.71 17.29 3.82
CA ARG A 65 -12.86 17.12 4.72
C ARG A 65 -14.01 16.37 4.04
N ALA A 66 -14.32 16.70 2.79
CA ALA A 66 -15.34 16.00 2.02
C ALA A 66 -14.98 14.53 1.82
N VAL A 67 -13.74 14.22 1.41
CA VAL A 67 -13.25 12.85 1.21
C VAL A 67 -13.25 12.07 2.53
N SER A 68 -12.81 12.67 3.64
CA SER A 68 -12.86 12.03 4.95
C SER A 68 -14.30 11.74 5.39
N LEU A 69 -15.24 12.65 5.13
CA LEU A 69 -16.65 12.43 5.41
C LEU A 69 -17.21 11.27 4.58
N THR A 70 -16.91 11.24 3.28
CA THR A 70 -17.30 10.12 2.39
C THR A 70 -16.73 8.80 2.88
N ALA A 71 -15.46 8.77 3.29
CA ALA A 71 -14.83 7.56 3.85
C ALA A 71 -15.53 7.08 5.13
N LYS A 72 -15.94 8.00 6.02
CA LYS A 72 -16.68 7.65 7.24
C LYS A 72 -18.07 7.10 6.91
N VAL A 73 -18.79 7.71 5.97
CA VAL A 73 -20.09 7.21 5.52
C VAL A 73 -19.95 5.81 4.90
N GLY A 74 -18.93 5.60 4.06
CA GLY A 74 -18.60 4.28 3.51
C GLY A 74 -18.32 3.27 4.61
N ALA A 75 -17.50 3.63 5.62
CA ALA A 75 -17.21 2.75 6.75
C ALA A 75 -18.48 2.35 7.52
N VAL A 76 -19.39 3.29 7.77
CA VAL A 76 -20.68 2.99 8.43
C VAL A 76 -21.52 2.03 7.57
N ALA A 77 -21.59 2.24 6.26
CA ALA A 77 -22.28 1.32 5.36
C ALA A 77 -21.66 -0.10 5.39
N PHE A 78 -20.33 -0.19 5.45
CA PHE A 78 -19.61 -1.46 5.58
C PHE A 78 -19.88 -2.18 6.91
N VAL A 79 -19.97 -1.44 8.02
CA VAL A 79 -20.29 -2.00 9.35
C VAL A 79 -21.68 -2.64 9.39
N PHE A 80 -22.68 -2.04 8.72
CA PHE A 80 -24.03 -2.60 8.67
C PHE A 80 -24.22 -3.64 7.55
N GLY A 81 -23.44 -3.56 6.47
CA GLY A 81 -23.60 -4.39 5.28
C GLY A 81 -22.81 -5.69 5.27
N LEU A 82 -21.73 -5.80 6.04
CA LEU A 82 -20.85 -6.98 6.05
C LEU A 82 -20.98 -7.83 7.30
N ARG A 83 -20.73 -9.13 7.16
CA ARG A 83 -20.59 -10.04 8.30
C ARG A 83 -19.19 -9.88 8.91
N ASP A 84 -19.03 -10.17 10.21
CA ASP A 84 -17.73 -10.11 10.90
C ASP A 84 -16.60 -10.86 10.15
N GLN A 85 -16.94 -11.99 9.53
CA GLN A 85 -15.98 -12.81 8.78
C GLN A 85 -15.53 -12.14 7.47
N ASP A 86 -16.39 -11.35 6.84
CA ASP A 86 -16.07 -10.62 5.62
C ASP A 86 -15.09 -9.47 5.92
N ALA A 87 -15.18 -8.84 7.10
CA ALA A 87 -14.25 -7.79 7.52
C ALA A 87 -12.81 -8.34 7.68
N VAL A 88 -12.67 -9.53 8.26
CA VAL A 88 -11.36 -10.20 8.37
C VAL A 88 -10.82 -10.55 6.97
N ASN A 89 -11.67 -11.07 6.11
CA ASN A 89 -11.31 -11.41 4.74
C ASN A 89 -10.87 -10.19 3.91
N LEU A 90 -11.57 -9.06 4.04
CA LEU A 90 -11.18 -7.80 3.39
C LEU A 90 -9.87 -7.25 3.93
N GLN A 91 -9.58 -7.40 5.22
CA GLN A 91 -8.28 -7.03 5.79
C GLN A 91 -7.14 -7.89 5.20
N LEU A 92 -7.35 -9.21 5.09
CA LEU A 92 -6.37 -10.10 4.47
C LEU A 92 -6.14 -9.74 3.00
N LEU A 93 -7.22 -9.46 2.25
CA LEU A 93 -7.16 -9.00 0.87
C LEU A 93 -6.43 -7.66 0.76
N GLY A 94 -6.67 -6.71 1.66
CA GLY A 94 -5.91 -5.47 1.75
C GLY A 94 -4.41 -5.71 1.99
N GLY A 95 -4.06 -6.71 2.80
CA GLY A 95 -2.69 -7.18 2.98
C GLY A 95 -2.07 -7.72 1.69
N VAL A 96 -2.81 -8.48 0.89
CA VAL A 96 -2.39 -8.94 -0.44
C VAL A 96 -2.09 -7.75 -1.35
N TRP A 97 -2.94 -6.72 -1.37
CA TRP A 97 -2.74 -5.53 -2.20
C TRP A 97 -1.51 -4.71 -1.78
N ILE A 98 -1.33 -4.49 -0.48
CA ILE A 98 -0.16 -3.75 0.05
C ILE A 98 1.13 -4.48 -0.30
N LEU A 99 1.16 -5.82 -0.21
CA LEU A 99 2.33 -6.62 -0.55
C LEU A 99 2.78 -6.40 -2.00
N GLN A 100 1.88 -6.06 -2.92
CA GLN A 100 2.23 -5.96 -4.35
C GLN A 100 2.96 -4.68 -4.69
N ILE A 101 2.95 -3.69 -3.81
CA ILE A 101 3.72 -2.46 -3.92
C ILE A 101 5.18 -2.69 -3.47
N PHE A 102 5.44 -3.75 -2.69
CA PHE A 102 6.76 -4.04 -2.14
C PHE A 102 7.87 -4.12 -3.20
N PRO A 103 7.73 -4.81 -4.35
CA PRO A 103 8.78 -4.83 -5.38
C PRO A 103 9.09 -3.44 -5.93
N ALA A 104 8.08 -2.61 -6.16
CA ALA A 104 8.27 -1.26 -6.67
C ALA A 104 9.02 -0.37 -5.67
N VAL A 105 8.72 -0.49 -4.37
CA VAL A 105 9.37 0.30 -3.31
C VAL A 105 10.76 -0.24 -3.01
N ALA A 106 10.90 -1.54 -2.77
CA ALA A 106 12.16 -2.17 -2.41
C ALA A 106 13.17 -2.07 -3.55
N VAL A 107 12.78 -2.40 -4.79
CA VAL A 107 13.69 -2.27 -5.93
C VAL A 107 13.95 -0.80 -6.25
N GLY A 108 12.93 0.07 -6.23
CA GLY A 108 13.14 1.50 -6.42
C GLY A 108 14.13 2.12 -5.43
N LEU A 109 14.14 1.65 -4.18
CA LEU A 109 15.04 2.16 -3.14
C LEU A 109 16.45 1.54 -3.18
N PHE A 110 16.55 0.22 -3.41
CA PHE A 110 17.83 -0.50 -3.33
C PHE A 110 18.53 -0.67 -4.68
N THR A 111 17.83 -0.58 -5.82
CA THR A 111 18.41 -0.90 -7.13
C THR A 111 17.68 -0.21 -8.30
N GLY A 112 18.30 0.77 -8.94
CA GLY A 112 17.78 1.42 -10.17
C GLY A 112 17.82 0.57 -11.45
N ARG A 113 17.84 -0.77 -11.34
CA ARG A 113 18.01 -1.68 -12.50
C ARG A 113 16.71 -2.07 -13.18
N LEU A 114 15.58 -2.09 -12.47
CA LEU A 114 14.30 -2.47 -13.08
C LEU A 114 13.63 -1.28 -13.79
N HIS A 115 13.08 -1.54 -14.96
CA HIS A 115 12.42 -0.50 -15.76
C HIS A 115 11.09 -0.08 -15.09
N PRO A 116 10.81 1.23 -14.90
CA PRO A 116 9.60 1.69 -14.20
C PRO A 116 8.29 1.14 -14.78
N ARG A 117 8.16 1.13 -16.11
CA ARG A 117 7.03 0.53 -16.82
C ARG A 117 6.86 -0.98 -16.57
N ALA A 118 7.96 -1.73 -16.43
CA ALA A 118 7.89 -3.16 -16.11
C ALA A 118 7.46 -3.39 -14.65
N LEU A 119 7.91 -2.54 -13.72
CA LEU A 119 7.44 -2.54 -12.33
C LEU A 119 5.93 -2.25 -12.23
N LEU A 120 5.43 -1.27 -12.99
CA LEU A 120 4.00 -0.97 -13.06
C LEU A 120 3.19 -2.13 -13.65
N ALA A 121 3.70 -2.77 -14.72
CA ALA A 121 3.06 -3.95 -15.30
C ALA A 121 3.05 -5.12 -14.30
N GLY A 122 4.16 -5.38 -13.62
CA GLY A 122 4.26 -6.40 -12.57
C GLY A 122 3.30 -6.15 -11.42
N TRP A 123 3.20 -4.90 -10.95
CA TRP A 123 2.23 -4.49 -9.95
C TRP A 123 0.79 -4.77 -10.40
N GLY A 124 0.43 -4.37 -11.62
CA GLY A 124 -0.91 -4.61 -12.17
C GLY A 124 -1.24 -6.10 -12.26
N VAL A 125 -0.30 -6.92 -12.74
CA VAL A 125 -0.47 -8.37 -12.79
C VAL A 125 -0.62 -8.95 -11.38
N GLY A 126 0.23 -8.55 -10.44
CA GLY A 126 0.14 -8.99 -9.04
C GLY A 126 -1.20 -8.62 -8.38
N MET A 127 -1.70 -7.41 -8.63
CA MET A 127 -2.99 -6.95 -8.12
C MET A 127 -4.15 -7.78 -8.69
N VAL A 128 -4.17 -7.99 -10.01
CA VAL A 128 -5.22 -8.75 -10.68
C VAL A 128 -5.18 -10.22 -10.26
N THR A 129 -4.01 -10.86 -10.31
CA THR A 129 -3.87 -12.27 -9.94
C THR A 129 -4.15 -12.49 -8.46
N GLY A 130 -3.65 -11.64 -7.56
CA GLY A 130 -3.93 -11.73 -6.13
C GLY A 130 -5.43 -11.63 -5.84
N THR A 131 -6.12 -10.70 -6.49
CA THR A 131 -7.58 -10.54 -6.35
C THR A 131 -8.32 -11.75 -6.90
N LEU A 132 -7.95 -12.26 -8.07
CA LEU A 132 -8.60 -13.42 -8.68
C LEU A 132 -8.42 -14.69 -7.85
N LEU A 133 -7.24 -14.92 -7.28
CA LEU A 133 -6.98 -16.07 -6.42
C LEU A 133 -7.82 -16.03 -5.16
N VAL A 134 -7.84 -14.87 -4.47
CA VAL A 134 -8.64 -14.70 -3.25
C VAL A 134 -10.14 -14.83 -3.55
N VAL A 135 -10.64 -14.27 -4.65
CA VAL A 135 -12.05 -14.37 -5.03
C VAL A 135 -12.46 -15.80 -5.41
N ARG A 136 -11.59 -16.55 -6.10
CA ARG A 136 -11.86 -17.94 -6.49
C ARG A 136 -11.93 -18.89 -5.30
N GLU A 137 -11.10 -18.67 -4.29
CA GLU A 137 -11.05 -19.47 -3.06
C GLU A 137 -12.05 -18.97 -1.99
N GLY A 138 -13.08 -18.21 -2.38
CA GLY A 138 -14.12 -17.76 -1.44
C GLY A 138 -13.62 -16.77 -0.38
N PHE A 139 -12.70 -15.89 -0.75
CA PHE A 139 -11.97 -14.96 0.12
C PHE A 139 -11.00 -15.61 1.12
N SER A 140 -10.63 -16.87 0.89
CA SER A 140 -9.46 -17.46 1.54
C SER A 140 -8.17 -16.88 0.95
N SER A 141 -7.21 -16.58 1.81
CA SER A 141 -5.86 -16.17 1.40
C SER A 141 -4.93 -17.36 1.18
N ILE A 142 -5.43 -18.59 1.24
CA ILE A 142 -4.65 -19.82 1.06
C ILE A 142 -5.09 -20.46 -0.25
N VAL A 143 -4.13 -20.71 -1.13
CA VAL A 143 -4.35 -21.31 -2.45
C VAL A 143 -3.59 -22.62 -2.54
N PRO A 144 -4.22 -23.73 -2.98
CA PRO A 144 -3.51 -24.97 -3.24
C PRO A 144 -2.69 -24.87 -4.54
N LEU A 145 -1.36 -25.01 -4.46
CA LEU A 145 -0.54 -25.30 -5.62
C LEU A 145 -0.75 -26.77 -6.03
N ALA A 146 -1.30 -26.98 -7.23
CA ALA A 146 -1.60 -28.30 -7.80
C ALA A 146 -0.35 -29.17 -8.15
N THR A 147 0.85 -28.80 -7.68
CA THR A 147 2.13 -29.39 -8.10
C THR A 147 2.66 -30.50 -7.19
N GLY A 148 1.89 -31.00 -6.21
CA GLY A 148 2.28 -32.15 -5.38
C GLY A 148 1.11 -32.83 -4.66
N ARG A 149 1.31 -34.09 -4.23
CA ARG A 149 0.44 -34.78 -3.25
C ARG A 149 1.21 -34.90 -1.93
N PRO A 150 0.76 -34.27 -0.82
CA PRO A 150 -0.39 -33.37 -0.70
C PRO A 150 -0.18 -32.00 -1.37
N PRO A 151 -1.26 -31.28 -1.73
CA PRO A 151 -1.16 -29.96 -2.34
C PRO A 151 -0.51 -28.98 -1.36
N LEU A 152 0.47 -28.23 -1.86
CA LEU A 152 1.16 -27.21 -1.09
C LEU A 152 0.27 -25.97 -1.00
N GLU A 153 -0.18 -25.65 0.20
CA GLU A 153 -0.95 -24.45 0.48
C GLU A 153 -0.02 -23.23 0.57
N ILE A 154 -0.22 -22.24 -0.29
CA ILE A 154 0.54 -20.99 -0.25
C ILE A 154 -0.38 -19.81 0.01
N TYR A 155 0.16 -18.78 0.67
CA TYR A 155 -0.49 -17.48 0.76
C TYR A 155 -0.69 -16.88 -0.64
N ALA A 156 -1.93 -16.54 -1.00
CA ALA A 156 -2.32 -15.98 -2.30
C ALA A 156 -1.50 -14.74 -2.66
N GLY A 157 -1.20 -13.89 -1.66
CA GLY A 157 -0.36 -12.71 -1.85
C GLY A 157 1.07 -13.05 -2.24
N LEU A 158 1.63 -14.15 -1.73
CA LEU A 158 2.98 -14.60 -2.07
C LEU A 158 3.03 -15.15 -3.50
N ALA A 159 2.03 -15.95 -3.90
CA ALA A 159 1.92 -16.43 -5.27
C ALA A 159 1.79 -15.26 -6.27
N ALA A 160 0.96 -14.28 -5.96
CA ALA A 160 0.79 -13.09 -6.77
C ALA A 160 2.03 -12.17 -6.78
N LEU A 161 2.77 -12.12 -5.67
CA LEU A 161 4.05 -11.39 -5.57
C LEU A 161 5.13 -12.03 -6.46
N LEU A 162 5.21 -13.37 -6.49
CA LEU A 162 6.13 -14.09 -7.38
C LEU A 162 5.83 -13.75 -8.84
N LEU A 163 4.55 -13.74 -9.23
CA LEU A 163 4.17 -13.38 -10.59
C LEU A 163 4.49 -11.91 -10.91
N ASN A 164 4.25 -11.00 -9.97
CA ASN A 164 4.65 -9.59 -10.09
C ASN A 164 6.16 -9.47 -10.37
N LEU A 165 7.00 -10.15 -9.58
CA LEU A 165 8.44 -10.12 -9.75
C LEU A 165 8.89 -10.72 -11.10
N ILE A 166 8.30 -11.85 -11.51
CA ILE A 166 8.57 -12.46 -12.82
C ILE A 166 8.27 -11.49 -13.96
N VAL A 167 7.10 -10.84 -13.92
CA VAL A 167 6.71 -9.85 -14.93
C VAL A 167 7.62 -8.62 -14.89
N ALA A 168 8.00 -8.15 -13.71
CA ALA A 168 8.90 -7.01 -13.57
C ALA A 168 10.29 -7.30 -14.16
N VAL A 169 10.86 -8.49 -13.90
CA VAL A 169 12.17 -8.90 -14.41
C VAL A 169 12.12 -9.17 -15.92
N ALA A 170 11.17 -9.98 -16.37
CA ALA A 170 11.02 -10.32 -17.79
C ALA A 170 10.67 -9.09 -18.63
N GLY A 171 9.77 -8.24 -18.13
CA GLY A 171 9.39 -6.97 -18.76
C GLY A 171 10.56 -6.00 -18.83
N THR A 172 11.40 -5.93 -17.80
CA THR A 172 12.63 -5.12 -17.83
C THR A 172 13.56 -5.61 -18.92
N ALA A 173 13.85 -6.91 -18.96
CA ALA A 173 14.73 -7.49 -19.98
C ALA A 173 14.19 -7.27 -21.41
N ALA A 174 12.87 -7.37 -21.61
CA ALA A 174 12.24 -7.11 -22.89
C ALA A 174 12.34 -5.62 -23.30
N LEU A 175 12.03 -4.70 -22.39
CA LEU A 175 12.07 -3.26 -22.66
C LEU A 175 13.50 -2.76 -22.91
N GLU A 176 14.49 -3.32 -22.23
CA GLU A 176 15.91 -3.04 -22.46
C GLU A 176 16.35 -3.51 -23.85
N ARG A 177 15.95 -4.73 -24.25
CA ARG A 177 16.22 -5.25 -25.60
C ARG A 177 15.57 -4.41 -26.69
N LEU A 178 14.42 -3.81 -26.40
CA LEU A 178 13.70 -2.91 -27.30
C LEU A 178 14.20 -1.47 -27.26
N GLY A 179 15.21 -1.15 -26.43
CA GLY A 179 15.79 0.19 -26.34
C GLY A 179 14.84 1.25 -25.79
N VAL A 180 13.82 0.85 -25.00
CA VAL A 180 12.83 1.79 -24.47
C VAL A 180 13.49 2.71 -23.43
N PRO A 181 13.37 4.05 -23.55
CA PRO A 181 13.94 4.98 -22.57
C PRO A 181 13.32 4.76 -21.18
N ARG A 182 14.17 4.69 -20.15
CA ARG A 182 13.77 4.42 -18.76
C ARG A 182 12.97 5.55 -18.09
N GLY A 183 12.82 6.71 -18.74
CA GLY A 183 12.23 7.92 -18.18
C GLY A 183 13.29 8.84 -17.58
N ALA A 184 12.95 10.12 -17.35
CA ALA A 184 13.86 11.07 -16.73
C ALA A 184 13.99 10.77 -15.23
N ASP A 185 15.20 10.42 -14.80
CA ASP A 185 15.53 10.31 -13.39
C ASP A 185 15.72 11.72 -12.82
N MET A 186 14.73 12.20 -12.05
CA MET A 186 14.80 13.53 -11.43
C MET A 186 15.56 13.52 -10.09
N THR A 187 16.19 12.39 -9.73
CA THR A 187 17.08 12.31 -8.55
C THR A 187 18.53 12.66 -8.84
N ASP A 188 18.87 12.96 -10.10
CA ASP A 188 20.17 13.53 -10.43
C ASP A 188 20.32 14.93 -9.81
N LEU A 189 21.38 15.10 -9.02
CA LEU A 189 21.76 16.40 -8.45
C LEU A 189 21.97 17.42 -9.58
N PRO A 190 21.50 18.68 -9.43
CA PRO A 190 21.78 19.71 -10.41
C PRO A 190 23.29 19.83 -10.60
N SER A 191 23.73 19.86 -11.86
CA SER A 191 25.14 19.89 -12.30
C SER A 191 26.01 20.97 -11.64
N ARG A 192 25.40 21.95 -10.98
CA ARG A 192 26.06 22.99 -10.17
C ARG A 192 26.71 22.46 -8.89
N LEU A 193 26.27 21.33 -8.34
CA LEU A 193 26.85 20.76 -7.12
C LEU A 193 28.04 19.82 -7.40
N THR A 194 28.14 19.28 -8.61
CA THR A 194 29.26 18.43 -9.05
C THR A 194 30.55 19.23 -9.30
N VAL A 195 30.44 20.52 -9.63
CA VAL A 195 31.60 21.40 -9.90
C VAL A 195 32.36 21.80 -8.63
N ARG A 196 31.72 21.81 -7.45
CA ARG A 196 32.35 22.25 -6.19
C ARG A 196 33.29 21.21 -5.55
N ARG A 197 33.49 20.04 -6.19
CA ARG A 197 34.40 18.98 -5.72
C ARG A 197 35.83 19.04 -6.27
N ARG A 198 36.23 20.10 -7.00
CA ARG A 198 37.65 20.39 -7.17
C ARG A 198 38.14 21.17 -5.95
N PRO A 199 39.04 20.64 -5.11
CA PRO A 199 39.77 21.50 -4.18
C PRO A 199 40.60 22.45 -5.03
N GLU A 200 40.45 23.75 -4.80
CA GLU A 200 41.40 24.73 -5.31
C GLU A 200 42.74 24.45 -4.62
N THR A 201 43.65 23.79 -5.34
CA THR A 201 45.04 23.66 -4.93
C THR A 201 45.61 25.06 -4.86
N GLY A 202 45.73 25.58 -3.64
CA GLY A 202 46.42 26.84 -3.36
C GLY A 202 47.85 26.76 -3.87
N ALA A 203 48.10 27.38 -5.02
CA ALA A 203 49.45 27.67 -5.48
C ALA A 203 49.96 28.87 -4.69
N ASN A 204 50.58 28.59 -3.53
CA ASN A 204 51.61 29.49 -3.01
C ASN A 204 52.86 29.26 -3.87
N ASN A 205 53.31 30.29 -4.57
CA ASN A 205 54.64 30.35 -5.15
C ASN A 205 55.46 31.47 -4.47
N PRO A 206 56.79 31.32 -4.41
CA PRO A 206 57.69 31.94 -3.43
C PRO A 206 57.91 33.44 -3.61
#